data_AF-T1ICZ4-F1
#
_entry.id   AF-T1ICZ4-F1
#
_cell.length_a   1.000
_cell.length_b   1.000
_cell.length_c   1.000
_cell.angle_alpha   90.00
_cell.angle_beta   90.00
_cell.angle_gamma   90.00
#
_symmetry.space_group_name_H-M   'P 1'
#
loop_
_entity.id
_entity.type
_entity.pdbx_description
1 polymer ?
#
loop_
_entity_poly.entity_id
_entity_poly.type
_entity_poly.pdbx_seq_one_letter_code
_entity_poly.pdbx_strand_id
1 'polypeptide(L)'
;MLSYDQMWGSSPKRSNNYGFLPWNEANKVPTLSQWFHDVSPFYLCCKWQEEQAIGCETLRFERRPSQDCVGYQSPYVATVFGDPHFVTFDDLEYTFNGKGEYVLVHTDSKKRKLDIQARYEQIGNNIYGEVMATKLTSIA
;
A
#
# COMPACT_ATOMS: atom_id res chain seq x y z
N MET A 1 -0.67 17.21 19.87
CA MET A 1 -2.07 17.30 19.41
C MET A 1 -2.08 16.99 17.94
N LEU A 2 -2.75 15.91 17.52
CA LEU A 2 -3.00 15.64 16.11
C LEU A 2 -3.89 16.75 15.57
N SER A 3 -3.62 17.24 14.36
CA SER A 3 -4.45 18.26 13.70
C SER A 3 -5.89 17.76 13.59
N TYR A 4 -6.86 18.53 14.08
CA TYR A 4 -8.27 18.16 13.96
C TYR A 4 -8.76 18.28 12.50
N ASP A 5 -9.74 17.47 12.16
CA ASP A 5 -10.32 17.43 10.82
C ASP A 5 -11.17 18.68 10.53
N GLN A 6 -10.68 19.56 9.67
CA GLN A 6 -11.36 20.81 9.28
C GLN A 6 -12.13 20.71 7.96
N MET A 7 -13.19 21.51 7.79
CA MET A 7 -14.03 21.53 6.58
C MET A 7 -13.23 21.60 5.26
N TRP A 8 -12.05 22.22 5.30
CA TRP A 8 -11.17 22.50 4.17
C TRP A 8 -10.20 21.35 3.82
N GLY A 9 -10.11 20.32 4.66
CA GLY A 9 -9.30 19.13 4.42
C GLY A 9 -9.92 18.17 3.40
N SER A 10 -9.22 17.06 3.13
CA SER A 10 -9.76 15.99 2.28
C SER A 10 -10.96 15.32 2.96
N SER A 11 -11.93 14.87 2.17
CA SER A 11 -13.07 14.10 2.66
C SER A 11 -13.10 12.69 2.04
N PRO A 12 -13.35 11.64 2.83
CA PRO A 12 -13.51 10.29 2.31
C PRO A 12 -14.71 10.19 1.36
N LYS A 13 -14.48 9.75 0.12
CA LYS A 13 -15.51 9.52 -0.89
C LYS A 13 -15.98 8.05 -0.91
N ARG A 14 -17.26 7.82 -1.23
CA ARG A 14 -17.88 6.49 -1.37
C ARG A 14 -17.91 6.03 -2.82
N SER A 15 -18.02 6.96 -3.76
CA SER A 15 -18.08 6.67 -5.19
C SER A 15 -16.91 7.31 -5.93
N ASN A 16 -16.35 6.54 -6.87
CA ASN A 16 -15.35 7.03 -7.80
C ASN A 16 -16.03 7.92 -8.87
N ASN A 17 -15.41 9.04 -9.23
CA ASN A 17 -15.92 9.95 -10.27
C ASN A 17 -15.99 9.29 -11.66
N TYR A 18 -15.12 8.31 -11.93
CA TYR A 18 -15.12 7.49 -13.14
C TYR A 18 -16.07 6.28 -13.04
N GLY A 19 -16.69 6.06 -11.88
CA GLY A 19 -17.53 4.89 -11.63
C GLY A 19 -16.73 3.60 -11.50
N PHE A 20 -17.44 2.48 -11.49
CA PHE A 20 -16.86 1.15 -11.46
C PHE A 20 -17.67 0.23 -12.36
N LEU A 21 -17.02 -0.54 -13.23
CA LEU A 21 -17.72 -1.45 -14.13
C LEU A 21 -18.26 -2.66 -13.34
N PRO A 22 -19.50 -3.13 -13.61
CA PRO A 22 -20.50 -2.58 -14.54
C PRO A 22 -21.29 -1.39 -13.96
N TRP A 23 -21.68 -0.44 -14.81
CA TRP A 23 -22.36 0.82 -14.42
C TRP A 23 -23.87 0.71 -14.19
N ASN A 24 -24.39 -0.49 -13.96
CA ASN A 24 -25.82 -0.76 -13.86
C ASN A 24 -26.30 -0.95 -12.41
N GLU A 25 -25.47 -0.63 -11.42
CA GLU A 25 -25.81 -0.72 -10.00
C GLU A 25 -25.67 0.64 -9.30
N ALA A 26 -26.37 0.79 -8.18
CA ALA A 26 -26.22 1.96 -7.30
C ALA A 26 -24.75 2.12 -6.85
N ASN A 27 -24.30 3.37 -6.68
CA ASN A 27 -22.92 3.76 -6.35
C ASN A 27 -21.86 3.56 -7.45
N LYS A 28 -22.18 2.89 -8.57
CA LYS A 28 -21.22 2.57 -9.65
C LYS A 28 -21.34 3.46 -10.88
N VAL A 29 -22.46 4.15 -11.07
CA VAL A 29 -22.68 5.08 -12.19
C VAL A 29 -21.70 6.26 -12.04
N PRO A 30 -20.86 6.61 -13.02
CA PRO A 30 -19.75 7.57 -12.90
C PRO A 30 -20.03 8.90 -12.14
N THR A 31 -20.09 10.02 -12.85
CA THR A 31 -20.29 11.35 -12.23
C THR A 31 -21.55 11.41 -11.37
N LEU A 32 -22.61 10.69 -11.75
CA LEU A 32 -23.89 10.71 -11.06
C LEU A 32 -23.82 10.14 -9.63
N SER A 33 -23.18 8.98 -9.44
CA SER A 33 -23.08 8.38 -8.09
C SER A 33 -22.23 9.25 -7.18
N GLN A 34 -21.10 9.75 -7.68
CA GLN A 34 -20.25 10.65 -6.90
C GLN A 34 -21.00 11.94 -6.53
N TRP A 35 -21.75 12.54 -7.48
CA TRP A 35 -22.52 13.74 -7.20
C TRP A 35 -23.55 13.49 -6.09
N PHE A 36 -24.32 12.41 -6.21
CA PHE A 36 -25.41 12.12 -5.29
C PHE A 36 -24.91 11.68 -3.91
N HIS A 37 -23.87 10.84 -3.83
CA HIS A 37 -23.42 10.27 -2.55
C HIS A 37 -22.34 11.09 -1.86
N ASP A 38 -21.50 11.81 -2.58
CA ASP A 38 -20.34 12.50 -2.01
C ASP A 38 -20.43 14.02 -2.10
N VAL A 39 -20.80 14.56 -3.26
CA VAL A 39 -20.79 16.02 -3.47
C VAL A 39 -22.00 16.68 -2.83
N SER A 40 -23.22 16.26 -3.17
CA SER A 40 -24.43 16.91 -2.66
C SER A 40 -24.53 16.91 -1.11
N PRO A 41 -24.20 15.82 -0.38
CA PRO A 41 -24.28 15.83 1.08
C PRO A 41 -23.19 16.69 1.71
N PHE A 42 -21.99 16.74 1.12
CA PHE A 42 -20.92 17.62 1.60
C PHE A 42 -21.31 19.10 1.47
N TYR A 43 -21.93 19.48 0.35
CA TYR A 43 -22.36 20.86 0.16
C TYR A 43 -23.48 21.25 1.13
N LEU A 44 -24.50 20.41 1.25
CA LEU A 44 -25.67 20.68 2.08
C LEU A 44 -25.34 20.66 3.58
N CYS A 45 -24.57 19.66 4.04
CA CYS A 45 -24.33 19.46 5.47
C CYS A 45 -23.08 20.18 5.99
N CYS A 46 -22.08 20.47 5.14
CA CYS A 46 -20.85 21.16 5.54
C CYS A 46 -20.66 22.49 4.81
N LYS A 47 -20.48 22.48 3.48
CA LYS A 47 -19.97 23.65 2.75
C LYS A 47 -20.83 24.91 2.88
N TRP A 48 -22.15 24.74 2.97
CA TRP A 48 -23.12 25.82 3.12
C TRP A 48 -23.54 26.08 4.57
N GLN A 49 -22.89 25.43 5.53
CA GLN A 49 -23.10 25.61 6.97
C GLN A 49 -21.83 26.19 7.62
N GLU A 50 -21.92 26.56 8.90
CA GLU A 50 -20.75 26.88 9.71
C GLU A 50 -19.91 25.62 9.99
N GLU A 51 -18.61 25.78 10.21
CA GLU A 51 -17.69 24.64 10.40
C GLU A 51 -18.05 23.77 11.60
N GLN A 52 -18.53 24.39 12.69
CA GLN A 52 -18.97 23.73 13.93
C GLN A 52 -20.47 23.42 13.93
N ALA A 53 -21.15 23.52 12.79
CA ALA A 53 -22.55 23.13 12.71
C ALA A 53 -22.66 21.62 12.96
N ILE A 54 -23.66 21.21 13.75
CA ILE A 54 -23.91 19.80 14.10
C ILE A 54 -23.96 18.92 12.84
N GLY A 55 -24.62 19.41 11.78
CA GLY A 55 -24.70 18.68 10.51
C GLY A 55 -23.34 18.42 9.85
N CYS A 56 -22.40 19.37 9.98
CA CYS A 56 -21.07 19.21 9.44
C CYS A 56 -20.22 18.29 10.31
N GLU A 57 -20.28 18.44 11.63
CA GLU A 57 -19.60 17.55 12.57
C GLU A 57 -20.09 16.10 12.43
N THR A 58 -21.40 15.86 12.40
CA THR A 58 -21.96 14.53 12.16
C THR A 58 -21.52 13.96 10.81
N LEU A 59 -21.48 14.78 9.75
CA LEU A 59 -20.98 14.31 8.46
C LEU A 59 -19.51 13.88 8.56
N ARG A 60 -18.64 14.71 9.15
CA ARG A 60 -17.19 14.48 9.22
C ARG A 60 -16.80 13.36 10.18
N PHE A 61 -17.41 13.27 11.35
CA PHE A 61 -16.96 12.36 12.42
C PHE A 61 -17.76 11.06 12.52
N GLU A 62 -19.03 11.05 12.11
CA GLU A 62 -19.87 9.85 12.22
C GLU A 62 -20.15 9.19 10.86
N ARG A 63 -20.40 9.99 9.82
CA ARG A 63 -20.81 9.46 8.51
C ARG A 63 -19.66 9.28 7.53
N ARG A 64 -18.61 10.10 7.67
CA ARG A 64 -17.41 10.17 6.81
C ARG A 64 -16.12 10.37 7.62
N PRO A 65 -15.88 9.59 8.69
CA PRO A 65 -14.65 9.71 9.47
C PRO A 65 -13.43 9.52 8.56
N SER A 66 -12.46 10.42 8.68
CA SER A 66 -11.13 10.18 8.15
C SER A 66 -10.57 8.90 8.78
N GLN A 67 -9.68 8.23 8.04
CA GLN A 67 -9.01 7.06 8.57
C GLN A 67 -7.97 7.53 9.60
N ASP A 68 -8.12 7.10 10.84
CA ASP A 68 -7.27 7.47 11.99
C ASP A 68 -6.14 6.45 12.22
N CYS A 69 -5.77 5.72 11.16
CA CYS A 69 -4.81 4.59 11.17
C CYS A 69 -5.17 3.43 12.12
N VAL A 70 -6.32 3.50 12.84
CA VAL A 70 -6.74 2.44 13.75
C VAL A 70 -7.06 1.19 12.93
N GLY A 71 -6.34 0.10 13.22
CA GLY A 71 -6.48 -1.16 12.50
C GLY A 71 -5.65 -1.26 11.21
N TYR A 72 -4.82 -0.26 10.88
CA TYR A 72 -3.85 -0.40 9.79
C TYR A 72 -2.88 -1.55 10.11
N GLN A 73 -2.85 -2.56 9.24
CA GLN A 73 -1.88 -3.64 9.27
C GLN A 73 -0.83 -3.34 8.21
N SER A 74 0.37 -2.96 8.63
CA SER A 74 1.47 -2.72 7.70
C SER A 74 1.86 -4.02 6.98
N PRO A 75 2.24 -3.95 5.70
CA PRO A 75 2.87 -5.09 5.04
C PRO A 75 4.20 -5.42 5.73
N TYR A 76 4.53 -6.71 5.78
CA TYR A 76 5.86 -7.17 6.15
C TYR A 76 6.81 -6.97 4.96
N VAL A 77 8.04 -6.55 5.23
CA VAL A 77 9.05 -6.25 4.21
C VAL A 77 10.24 -7.17 4.42
N ALA A 78 10.71 -7.80 3.33
CA ALA A 78 11.97 -8.53 3.30
C ALA A 78 12.92 -7.85 2.31
N THR A 79 14.22 -7.89 2.60
CA THR A 79 15.24 -7.19 1.81
C THR A 79 16.45 -8.09 1.55
N VAL A 80 17.02 -7.96 0.36
CA VAL A 80 18.32 -8.52 -0.02
C VAL A 80 19.24 -7.37 -0.40
N PHE A 81 20.44 -7.32 0.15
CA PHE A 81 21.41 -6.26 -0.14
C PHE A 81 22.85 -6.76 0.04
N GLY A 82 23.81 -6.06 -0.58
CA GLY A 82 25.23 -6.42 -0.46
C GLY A 82 25.57 -7.81 -1.00
N ASP A 83 26.46 -8.52 -0.28
CA ASP A 83 27.04 -9.82 -0.62
C ASP A 83 26.66 -10.94 0.38
N PRO A 84 25.69 -11.76 -0.01
CA PRO A 84 24.28 -11.43 0.12
C PRO A 84 23.86 -11.41 1.59
N HIS A 85 23.43 -10.24 2.05
CA HIS A 85 22.74 -10.07 3.33
C HIS A 85 21.24 -10.08 3.11
N PHE A 86 20.54 -10.76 4.01
CA PHE A 86 19.09 -10.92 3.99
C PHE A 86 18.49 -10.37 5.28
N VAL A 87 17.35 -9.71 5.15
CA VAL A 87 16.40 -9.45 6.23
C VAL A 87 15.08 -10.09 5.80
N THR A 88 14.61 -11.09 6.54
CA THR A 88 13.36 -11.79 6.23
C THR A 88 12.13 -10.99 6.67
N PHE A 89 10.93 -11.48 6.32
CA PHE A 89 9.66 -10.84 6.70
C PHE A 89 9.39 -10.80 8.21
N ASP A 90 10.06 -11.65 8.99
CA ASP A 90 10.04 -11.71 10.45
C ASP A 90 11.29 -11.08 11.08
N ASP A 91 11.96 -10.18 10.35
CA ASP A 91 13.12 -9.40 10.78
C ASP A 91 14.36 -10.25 11.15
N LEU A 92 14.47 -11.48 10.63
CA LEU A 92 15.69 -12.28 10.81
C LEU A 92 16.77 -11.82 9.83
N GLU A 93 17.90 -11.41 10.40
CA GLU A 93 19.11 -11.06 9.65
C GLU A 93 20.02 -12.26 9.49
N TYR A 94 20.42 -12.56 8.26
CA TYR A 94 21.47 -13.55 8.01
C TYR A 94 22.26 -13.25 6.74
N THR A 95 23.45 -13.85 6.65
CA THR A 95 24.33 -13.76 5.48
C THR A 95 24.41 -15.11 4.80
N PHE A 96 24.23 -15.14 3.49
CA PHE A 96 24.29 -16.38 2.72
C PHE A 96 25.02 -16.17 1.38
N ASN A 97 26.29 -16.58 1.36
CA ASN A 97 27.17 -16.52 0.19
C ASN A 97 27.03 -17.74 -0.73
N GLY A 98 25.79 -18.10 -1.06
CA GLY A 98 25.50 -19.17 -2.01
C GLY A 98 25.72 -18.73 -3.47
N LYS A 99 26.32 -19.61 -4.28
CA LYS A 99 26.38 -19.46 -5.74
C LYS A 99 25.35 -20.40 -6.37
N GLY A 100 24.45 -19.85 -7.18
CA GLY A 100 23.41 -20.63 -7.85
C GLY A 100 22.06 -19.91 -7.89
N GLU A 101 21.00 -20.69 -8.05
CA GLU A 101 19.63 -20.21 -8.10
C GLU A 101 18.89 -20.59 -6.82
N TYR A 102 18.20 -19.62 -6.23
CA TYR A 102 17.48 -19.78 -4.97
C TYR A 102 16.11 -19.14 -5.07
N VAL A 103 15.17 -19.68 -4.30
CA VAL A 103 13.82 -19.14 -4.18
C VAL A 103 13.81 -18.13 -3.03
N LEU A 104 13.50 -16.87 -3.32
CA LEU A 104 13.40 -15.80 -2.33
C LEU A 104 12.03 -15.79 -1.65
N VAL A 105 10.97 -15.96 -2.44
CA VAL A 105 9.59 -15.95 -1.94
C VAL A 105 8.81 -17.03 -2.66
N HIS A 106 8.13 -17.88 -1.90
CA HIS A 106 7.23 -18.89 -2.44
C HIS A 106 5.94 -18.93 -1.62
N THR A 107 4.79 -18.90 -2.29
CA THR A 107 3.49 -19.05 -1.62
C THR A 107 2.89 -20.42 -1.92
N ASP A 108 2.68 -21.21 -0.87
CA ASP A 108 1.93 -22.47 -0.95
C ASP A 108 0.42 -22.23 -0.81
N SER A 109 -0.17 -21.53 -1.79
CA SER A 109 -1.62 -21.31 -1.83
C SER A 109 -2.19 -21.51 -3.22
N LYS A 110 -3.27 -22.29 -3.31
CA LYS A 110 -4.00 -22.49 -4.58
C LYS A 110 -4.62 -21.20 -5.12
N LYS A 111 -4.95 -20.24 -4.24
CA LYS A 111 -5.64 -19.00 -4.59
C LYS A 111 -4.69 -17.84 -4.92
N ARG A 112 -3.49 -17.83 -4.33
CA ARG A 112 -2.49 -16.78 -4.49
C ARG A 112 -1.17 -17.48 -4.81
N LYS A 113 -0.73 -17.36 -6.05
CA LYS A 113 0.53 -17.93 -6.53
C LYS A 113 1.52 -16.79 -6.72
N LEU A 114 2.62 -16.86 -5.98
CA LEU A 114 3.79 -16.00 -6.09
C LEU A 114 5.02 -16.89 -5.93
N ASP A 115 5.93 -16.77 -6.88
CA ASP A 115 7.23 -17.42 -6.88
C ASP A 115 8.22 -16.35 -7.35
N ILE A 116 9.23 -16.07 -6.53
CA ILE A 116 10.30 -15.11 -6.84
C ILE A 116 11.61 -15.86 -6.69
N GLN A 117 12.36 -15.92 -7.78
CA GLN A 117 13.65 -16.61 -7.84
C GLN A 117 14.78 -15.63 -8.09
N ALA A 118 15.94 -15.96 -7.54
CA ALA A 118 17.14 -15.14 -7.62
C ALA A 118 18.34 -15.96 -8.02
N ARG A 119 19.17 -15.39 -8.90
CA ARG A 119 20.46 -15.97 -9.29
C ARG A 119 21.61 -15.20 -8.68
N TYR A 120 22.50 -15.92 -8.01
CA TYR A 120 23.72 -15.41 -7.40
C TYR A 120 24.94 -15.95 -8.10
N GLU A 121 25.83 -15.05 -8.52
CA GLU A 121 27.08 -15.38 -9.20
C GLU A 121 28.28 -14.91 -8.39
N GLN A 122 29.42 -15.59 -8.57
CA GLN A 122 30.69 -15.20 -7.95
C GLN A 122 31.10 -13.82 -8.48
N ILE A 123 31.50 -12.93 -7.57
CA ILE A 123 32.11 -11.66 -7.95
C ILE A 123 33.46 -11.95 -8.61
N GLY A 124 33.71 -11.31 -9.75
CA GLY A 124 35.00 -11.44 -10.45
C GLY A 124 36.16 -10.88 -9.62
N ASN A 125 37.38 -11.31 -9.96
CA ASN A 125 38.59 -10.84 -9.29
C ASN A 125 38.74 -9.32 -9.38
N ASN A 126 39.22 -8.71 -8.30
CA ASN A 126 39.58 -7.30 -8.25
C ASN A 126 41.12 -7.12 -8.34
N ILE A 127 41.59 -5.88 -8.26
CA ILE A 127 43.04 -5.56 -8.26
C ILE A 127 43.82 -6.19 -7.10
N TYR A 128 43.13 -6.63 -6.04
CA TYR A 128 43.69 -7.27 -4.86
C TYR A 128 43.60 -8.81 -4.90
N GLY A 129 43.00 -9.38 -5.95
CA GLY A 129 42.90 -10.83 -6.15
C GLY A 129 41.45 -11.35 -6.22
N GLU A 130 41.28 -12.61 -5.83
CA GLU A 130 39.97 -13.27 -5.80
C GLU A 130 39.07 -12.71 -4.69
N VAL A 131 37.79 -12.50 -5.00
CA VAL A 131 36.81 -11.98 -4.05
C VAL A 131 35.86 -13.11 -3.67
N MET A 132 35.88 -13.52 -2.40
CA MET A 132 35.05 -14.61 -1.86
C MET A 132 33.63 -14.13 -1.51
N ALA A 133 32.92 -13.57 -2.50
CA ALA A 133 31.58 -13.03 -2.34
C ALA A 133 30.71 -13.35 -3.56
N THR A 134 29.40 -13.46 -3.34
CA THR A 134 28.42 -13.59 -4.44
C THR A 134 27.58 -12.33 -4.58
N LYS A 135 27.14 -12.04 -5.80
CA LYS A 135 26.25 -10.92 -6.11
C LYS A 135 24.96 -11.43 -6.75
N LEU A 136 23.86 -10.75 -6.43
CA LEU A 136 22.59 -10.94 -7.11
C LEU A 136 22.71 -10.43 -8.56
N THR A 137 22.38 -11.27 -9.54
CA THR A 137 22.53 -10.96 -10.97
C THR A 137 21.21 -10.90 -11.73
N SER A 138 20.24 -11.71 -11.32
CA SER A 138 18.90 -11.69 -11.90
C SER A 138 17.84 -12.05 -10.87
N ILE A 139 16.64 -11.50 -11.07
CA ILE A 139 15.41 -11.81 -10.34
C ILE A 139 14.36 -12.18 -11.39
N ALA A 140 13.62 -13.27 -11.15
CA ALA A 140 12.53 -13.75 -12.01
C ALA A 140 11.26 -13.98 -11.19
#